data_AF-A0A9Q8QH49-F1
#
_entry.id   AF-A0A9Q8QH49-F1
#
_cell.length_a   1.000
_cell.length_b   1.000
_cell.length_c   1.000
_cell.angle_alpha   90.00
_cell.angle_beta   90.00
_cell.angle_gamma   90.00
#
_symmetry.space_group_name_H-M   'P 1'
#
loop_
_entity.id
_entity.type
_entity.pdbx_description
1 polymer ?
#
loop_
_entity_poly.entity_id
_entity_poly.type
_entity_poly.pdbx_seq_one_letter_code
_entity_poly.pdbx_strand_id
1 'polypeptide(L)'
;MQSAKDIVFSILGWQTMLYKPNFLDGPSGDFTIVDEMQGHHGDSHVRSSQISLASKRDLPNFLLGFGMMLPPRDYCAFGDTDDEKQLFHKTKAIMAKNLNAHVLSKVCGLSLKWVDSVSCHLELDKISGTLFLFRYPSFCISNLQARESREWHRMSSIYGCAVEAFGHVPWANEEDITELLQEILLSYRLLFGQSRRSRSLFRRLRPFARVPQEEHDRVLSLICGKKRFRSSITMTEREEYVLASDFPHLRSRMVRLNTYATSKKPHSIRQLWRDKRDSTAWLAFWSVLVFGSMSIVLGVIQTVLQIMQYVLTLQQAKTSSDRMSSRDGT
;
A
#
# COMPACT_ATOMS: atom_id res chain seq x y z
N MET A 1 5.51 9.56 -42.41
CA MET A 1 4.26 9.57 -41.63
C MET A 1 4.34 8.80 -40.31
N GLN A 2 5.06 7.67 -40.23
CA GLN A 2 5.22 6.91 -38.97
C GLN A 2 5.82 7.76 -37.83
N SER A 3 6.89 8.51 -38.11
CA SER A 3 7.53 9.40 -37.14
C SER A 3 6.58 10.45 -36.52
N ALA A 4 5.58 10.95 -37.26
CA ALA A 4 4.60 11.89 -36.70
C ALA A 4 3.64 11.20 -35.71
N LYS A 5 3.24 9.96 -35.98
CA LYS A 5 2.39 9.18 -35.06
C LYS A 5 3.14 8.85 -33.77
N ASP A 6 4.42 8.50 -33.87
CA ASP A 6 5.26 8.18 -32.72
C ASP A 6 5.45 9.42 -31.82
N ILE A 7 5.58 10.61 -32.42
CA ILE A 7 5.62 11.88 -31.69
C ILE A 7 4.28 12.15 -30.98
N VAL A 8 3.15 11.99 -31.68
CA VAL A 8 1.82 12.19 -31.08
C VAL A 8 1.58 11.23 -29.92
N PHE A 9 1.92 9.95 -30.10
CA PHE A 9 1.88 8.94 -29.04
C PHE A 9 2.70 9.37 -27.83
N SER A 10 3.91 9.87 -28.06
CA SER A 10 4.79 10.29 -26.97
C SER A 10 4.28 11.52 -26.23
N ILE A 11 3.82 12.54 -26.97
CA ILE A 11 3.20 13.74 -26.39
C ILE A 11 1.99 13.35 -25.56
N LEU A 12 1.15 12.44 -26.07
CA LEU A 12 -0.01 11.93 -25.34
C LEU A 12 0.41 11.26 -24.02
N GLY A 13 1.39 10.35 -24.06
CA GLY A 13 1.91 9.70 -22.85
C GLY A 13 2.43 10.70 -21.81
N TRP A 14 3.22 11.69 -22.25
CA TRP A 14 3.76 12.72 -21.35
C TRP A 14 2.72 13.67 -20.78
N GLN A 15 1.76 14.12 -21.59
CA GLN A 15 0.74 15.06 -21.14
C GLN A 15 -0.32 14.41 -20.25
N THR A 16 -0.61 13.14 -20.47
CA THR A 16 -1.63 12.40 -19.70
C THR A 16 -1.04 11.63 -18.52
N MET A 17 0.26 11.37 -18.54
CA MET A 17 0.98 10.48 -17.62
C MET A 17 0.34 9.08 -17.51
N LEU A 18 -0.45 8.63 -18.50
CA LEU A 18 -1.05 7.29 -18.48
C LEU A 18 -0.03 6.19 -18.76
N TYR A 19 1.02 6.52 -19.49
CA TYR A 19 2.15 5.65 -19.75
C TYR A 19 3.39 6.48 -20.05
N LYS A 20 4.56 5.87 -19.88
CA LYS A 20 5.83 6.43 -20.32
C LYS A 20 6.19 5.86 -21.69
N PRO A 21 6.31 6.69 -22.75
CA PRO A 21 6.67 6.19 -24.08
C PRO A 21 8.12 5.69 -24.11
N ASN A 22 8.37 4.59 -24.83
CA ASN A 22 9.71 4.08 -25.08
C ASN A 22 10.15 4.41 -26.52
N PHE A 23 11.25 5.14 -26.65
CA PHE A 23 11.83 5.54 -27.95
C PHE A 23 12.98 4.65 -28.42
N LEU A 24 13.59 3.88 -27.52
CA LEU A 24 14.92 3.31 -27.75
C LEU A 24 14.88 1.83 -28.13
N ASP A 25 13.90 1.07 -27.64
CA ASP A 25 13.94 -0.41 -27.68
C ASP A 25 12.80 -1.08 -28.47
N GLY A 26 12.04 -0.33 -29.28
CA GLY A 26 10.88 -0.85 -30.01
C GLY A 26 11.23 -1.41 -31.40
N PRO A 27 10.59 -2.50 -31.86
CA PRO A 27 10.63 -2.88 -33.28
C PRO A 27 10.11 -1.72 -34.14
N SER A 28 10.78 -1.44 -35.24
CA SER A 28 10.56 -0.23 -36.04
C SER A 28 9.09 -0.09 -36.46
N GLY A 29 8.41 0.95 -35.95
CA GLY A 29 7.04 1.31 -36.29
C GLY A 29 5.96 0.90 -35.29
N ASP A 30 6.30 0.16 -34.22
CA ASP A 30 5.36 -0.20 -33.17
C ASP A 30 5.33 0.82 -32.02
N PHE A 31 4.18 0.97 -31.39
CA PHE A 31 4.01 1.82 -30.22
C PHE A 31 4.40 1.05 -28.97
N THR A 32 5.43 1.53 -28.26
CA THR A 32 5.98 0.83 -27.09
C THR A 32 5.94 1.72 -25.86
N ILE A 33 5.52 1.16 -24.72
CA ILE A 33 5.56 1.80 -23.41
C ILE A 33 6.71 1.19 -22.59
N VAL A 34 7.33 2.02 -21.74
CA VAL A 34 8.38 1.57 -20.82
C VAL A 34 7.77 0.64 -19.78
N ASP A 35 8.42 -0.50 -19.53
CA ASP A 35 8.07 -1.40 -18.44
C ASP A 35 8.52 -0.83 -17.09
N GLU A 36 7.67 0.01 -16.50
CA GLU A 36 7.90 0.57 -15.18
C GLU A 36 7.70 -0.45 -14.05
N MET A 37 7.03 -1.56 -14.34
CA MET A 37 6.65 -2.59 -13.37
C MET A 37 7.59 -3.82 -13.36
N GLN A 38 8.71 -3.77 -14.10
CA GLN A 38 9.77 -4.79 -14.09
C GLN A 38 9.24 -6.21 -14.38
N GLY A 39 8.41 -6.34 -15.41
CA GLY A 39 7.83 -7.59 -15.87
C GLY A 39 6.53 -7.96 -15.15
N HIS A 40 6.09 -7.17 -14.18
CA HIS A 40 4.75 -7.34 -13.61
C HIS A 40 3.70 -6.73 -14.54
N HIS A 41 2.87 -7.60 -15.12
CA HIS A 41 1.73 -7.20 -15.94
C HIS A 41 0.47 -7.12 -15.09
N GLY A 42 0.26 -5.94 -14.50
CA GLY A 42 -0.99 -5.60 -13.82
C GLY A 42 -2.11 -5.27 -14.81
N ASP A 43 -3.27 -4.90 -14.29
CA ASP A 43 -4.45 -4.64 -15.14
C ASP A 43 -4.25 -3.40 -16.01
N SER A 44 -3.42 -2.46 -15.52
CA SER A 44 -3.09 -1.20 -16.19
C SER A 44 -2.29 -1.38 -17.48
N HIS A 45 -1.29 -2.26 -17.45
CA HIS A 45 -0.31 -2.50 -18.53
C HIS A 45 -0.18 -4.00 -18.79
N VAL A 46 -1.20 -4.55 -19.44
CA VAL A 46 -1.23 -5.95 -19.88
C VAL A 46 -0.22 -6.18 -21.01
N ARG A 47 -0.03 -5.19 -21.89
CA ARG A 47 0.92 -5.23 -23.00
C ARG A 47 1.79 -4.00 -23.01
N SER A 48 3.08 -4.21 -23.29
CA SER A 48 4.06 -3.12 -23.41
C SER A 48 4.22 -2.61 -24.84
N SER A 49 3.65 -3.29 -25.84
CA SER A 49 3.72 -2.89 -27.24
C SER A 49 2.42 -3.13 -28.01
N GLN A 50 2.18 -2.31 -29.01
CA GLN A 50 1.11 -2.47 -29.99
C GLN A 50 1.59 -2.18 -31.40
N ILE A 51 1.08 -2.95 -32.36
CA ILE A 51 1.43 -2.80 -33.78
C ILE A 51 0.96 -1.46 -34.35
N SER A 52 1.69 -0.91 -35.33
CA SER A 52 1.35 0.36 -35.99
C SER A 52 -0.13 0.47 -36.45
N LEU A 53 -0.72 -0.64 -36.93
CA LEU A 53 -2.11 -0.67 -37.39
C LEU A 53 -3.14 -0.35 -36.30
N ALA A 54 -2.80 -0.54 -35.03
CA ALA A 54 -3.68 -0.23 -33.90
C ALA A 54 -4.01 1.27 -33.84
N SER A 55 -3.16 2.14 -34.41
CA SER A 55 -3.40 3.60 -34.46
C SER A 55 -4.63 4.01 -35.29
N LYS A 56 -5.26 3.07 -36.00
CA LYS A 56 -6.49 3.34 -36.78
C LYS A 56 -7.76 3.27 -35.93
N ARG A 57 -7.66 2.73 -34.71
CA ARG A 57 -8.76 2.70 -33.75
C ARG A 57 -8.95 4.09 -33.16
N ASP A 58 -10.14 4.34 -32.63
CA ASP A 58 -10.38 5.47 -31.75
C ASP A 58 -9.47 5.40 -30.51
N LEU A 59 -9.20 6.57 -29.92
CA LEU A 59 -8.21 6.72 -28.86
C LEU A 59 -8.44 5.78 -27.65
N PRO A 60 -9.66 5.65 -27.11
CA PRO A 60 -9.94 4.73 -25.99
C PRO A 60 -9.62 3.26 -26.34
N ASN A 61 -10.05 2.77 -27.50
CA ASN A 61 -9.75 1.41 -27.94
C ASN A 61 -8.27 1.18 -28.26
N PHE A 62 -7.57 2.22 -28.72
CA PHE A 62 -6.13 2.18 -28.87
C PHE A 62 -5.43 2.07 -27.51
N LEU A 63 -5.78 2.92 -26.54
CA LEU A 63 -5.16 2.90 -25.21
C LEU A 63 -5.50 1.60 -24.44
N LEU A 64 -6.74 1.12 -24.55
CA LEU A 64 -7.18 -0.15 -23.97
C LEU A 64 -6.34 -1.34 -24.47
N GLY A 65 -5.78 -1.27 -25.67
CA GLY A 65 -4.89 -2.30 -26.19
C GLY A 65 -3.59 -2.50 -25.39
N PHE A 66 -3.18 -1.52 -24.58
CA PHE A 66 -2.08 -1.66 -23.62
C PHE A 66 -2.56 -2.18 -22.26
N GLY A 67 -3.82 -1.91 -21.90
CA GLY A 67 -4.45 -2.33 -20.64
C GLY A 67 -5.46 -1.30 -20.12
N MET A 68 -6.01 -1.57 -18.93
CA MET A 68 -6.99 -0.71 -18.26
C MET A 68 -6.33 0.48 -17.57
N MET A 69 -5.88 1.47 -18.35
CA MET A 69 -5.20 2.66 -17.83
C MET A 69 -6.16 3.64 -17.14
N LEU A 70 -7.40 3.73 -17.63
CA LEU A 70 -8.47 4.56 -17.09
C LEU A 70 -9.68 3.68 -16.78
N PRO A 71 -9.74 3.09 -15.56
CA PRO A 71 -10.87 2.25 -15.18
C PRO A 71 -12.15 3.07 -15.04
N PRO A 72 -13.32 2.56 -15.45
CA PRO A 72 -14.61 3.13 -15.06
C PRO A 72 -14.90 2.84 -13.59
N ARG A 73 -15.93 3.50 -13.05
CA ARG A 73 -16.39 3.29 -11.68
C ARG A 73 -16.68 1.80 -11.38
N ASP A 74 -16.25 1.34 -10.21
CA ASP A 74 -16.46 -0.03 -9.70
C ASP A 74 -15.91 -1.14 -10.62
N TYR A 75 -14.94 -0.83 -11.46
CA TYR A 75 -14.27 -1.80 -12.32
C TYR A 75 -13.65 -2.95 -11.51
N CYS A 76 -14.12 -4.17 -11.79
CA CYS A 76 -13.60 -5.39 -11.18
C CYS A 76 -12.52 -5.99 -12.08
N ALA A 77 -11.27 -5.80 -11.69
CA ALA A 77 -10.11 -6.30 -12.42
C ALA A 77 -9.70 -7.73 -12.03
N PHE A 78 -10.49 -8.43 -11.21
CA PHE A 78 -10.22 -9.81 -10.83
C PHE A 78 -10.55 -10.77 -11.97
N GLY A 79 -9.89 -11.94 -12.00
CA GLY A 79 -10.18 -12.95 -13.02
C GLY A 79 -11.61 -13.48 -12.91
N ASP A 80 -12.01 -14.31 -13.88
CA ASP A 80 -13.37 -14.88 -13.91
C ASP A 80 -13.64 -15.92 -12.81
N THR A 81 -12.65 -16.28 -11.99
CA THR A 81 -12.84 -17.19 -10.88
C THR A 81 -13.78 -16.60 -9.83
N ASP A 82 -14.77 -17.39 -9.41
CA ASP A 82 -15.80 -16.98 -8.45
C ASP A 82 -15.20 -16.47 -7.13
N ASP A 83 -14.10 -17.08 -6.64
CA ASP A 83 -13.47 -16.71 -5.38
C ASP A 83 -12.92 -15.27 -5.37
N GLU A 84 -12.30 -14.84 -6.47
CA GLU A 84 -11.73 -13.50 -6.56
C GLU A 84 -12.80 -12.42 -6.74
N LYS A 85 -13.85 -12.71 -7.52
CA LYS A 85 -15.02 -11.82 -7.62
C LYS A 85 -15.73 -11.70 -6.27
N GLN A 86 -15.92 -12.81 -5.56
CA GLN A 86 -16.47 -12.78 -4.20
C GLN A 86 -15.62 -11.93 -3.26
N LEU A 87 -14.29 -11.96 -3.37
CA LEU A 87 -13.40 -11.14 -2.56
C LEU A 87 -13.61 -9.63 -2.78
N PHE A 88 -13.83 -9.21 -4.03
CA PHE A 88 -14.15 -7.83 -4.40
C PHE A 88 -15.47 -7.34 -3.77
N HIS A 89 -16.50 -8.20 -3.76
CA HIS A 89 -17.80 -7.87 -3.16
C HIS A 89 -17.81 -7.98 -1.63
N LYS A 90 -17.02 -8.90 -1.06
CA LYS A 90 -16.93 -9.15 0.39
C LYS A 90 -16.14 -8.06 1.11
N THR A 91 -15.09 -7.53 0.48
CA THR A 91 -14.25 -6.49 1.08
C THR A 91 -14.90 -5.12 0.93
N LYS A 92 -15.79 -4.77 1.86
CA LYS A 92 -16.55 -3.51 1.81
C LYS A 92 -15.77 -2.31 2.35
N ALA A 93 -14.97 -2.53 3.40
CA ALA A 93 -14.27 -1.46 4.09
C ALA A 93 -12.86 -1.86 4.51
N ILE A 94 -12.00 -0.86 4.66
CA ILE A 94 -10.61 -1.00 5.14
C ILE A 94 -10.33 0.00 6.26
N MET A 95 -9.57 -0.44 7.26
CA MET A 95 -9.14 0.43 8.36
C MET A 95 -7.79 1.08 8.04
N ALA A 96 -7.69 2.40 8.21
CA ALA A 96 -6.44 3.15 7.96
C ALA A 96 -5.25 2.66 8.81
N LYS A 97 -5.53 2.23 10.05
CA LYS A 97 -4.51 1.64 10.93
C LYS A 97 -3.96 0.31 10.40
N ASN A 98 -4.74 -0.41 9.59
CA ASN A 98 -4.37 -1.72 9.04
C ASN A 98 -3.67 -1.59 7.68
N LEU A 99 -3.96 -0.53 6.92
CA LEU A 99 -3.51 -0.34 5.55
C LEU A 99 -2.75 0.97 5.39
N ASN A 100 -1.59 1.07 6.06
CA ASN A 100 -0.67 2.19 5.91
C ASN A 100 0.73 1.71 5.51
N ALA A 101 1.51 2.57 4.87
CA ALA A 101 2.82 2.25 4.33
C ALA A 101 3.79 1.65 5.35
N HIS A 102 3.71 2.07 6.63
CA HIS A 102 4.53 1.46 7.67
C HIS A 102 4.17 0.00 7.92
N VAL A 103 2.88 -0.32 8.03
CA VAL A 103 2.41 -1.71 8.17
C VAL A 103 2.77 -2.51 6.93
N LEU A 104 2.44 -2.00 5.74
CA LEU A 104 2.73 -2.68 4.48
C LEU A 104 4.23 -3.00 4.34
N SER A 105 5.11 -2.04 4.61
CA SER A 105 6.54 -2.24 4.45
C SER A 105 7.20 -3.01 5.61
N LYS A 106 6.83 -2.76 6.86
CA LYS A 106 7.53 -3.32 8.03
C LYS A 106 6.89 -4.58 8.62
N VAL A 107 5.60 -4.79 8.39
CA VAL A 107 4.87 -5.97 8.86
C VAL A 107 4.64 -6.93 7.71
N CYS A 108 4.14 -6.43 6.57
CA CYS A 108 3.83 -7.29 5.43
C CYS A 108 5.03 -7.54 4.50
N GLY A 109 6.15 -6.83 4.69
CA GLY A 109 7.37 -7.00 3.90
C GLY A 109 7.31 -6.41 2.49
N LEU A 110 6.35 -5.52 2.21
CA LEU A 110 6.21 -4.90 0.90
C LEU A 110 7.34 -3.90 0.61
N SER A 111 7.90 -4.00 -0.59
CA SER A 111 8.73 -2.97 -1.20
C SER A 111 7.84 -1.89 -1.83
N LEU A 112 8.21 -0.63 -1.65
CA LEU A 112 7.51 0.50 -2.25
C LEU A 112 8.35 1.05 -3.39
N LYS A 113 7.83 0.98 -4.62
CA LYS A 113 8.52 1.46 -5.81
C LYS A 113 7.77 2.63 -6.42
N TRP A 114 8.47 3.70 -6.71
CA TRP A 114 7.89 4.89 -7.32
C TRP A 114 7.89 4.74 -8.84
N VAL A 115 6.80 5.14 -9.50
CA VAL A 115 6.60 5.07 -10.96
C VAL A 115 6.15 6.43 -11.49
N ASP A 116 6.33 6.65 -12.79
CA ASP A 116 6.00 7.90 -13.48
C ASP A 116 4.58 7.84 -14.08
N SER A 117 4.02 6.66 -14.32
CA SER A 117 2.66 6.52 -14.85
C SER A 117 1.57 6.51 -13.77
N VAL A 118 0.53 7.31 -13.96
CA VAL A 118 -0.70 7.37 -13.15
C VAL A 118 -1.42 6.03 -13.14
N SER A 119 -1.51 5.39 -14.31
CA SER A 119 -2.19 4.11 -14.48
C SER A 119 -1.64 3.04 -13.55
N CYS A 120 -0.32 3.00 -13.30
CA CYS A 120 0.33 2.03 -12.42
C CYS A 120 0.13 2.25 -10.91
N HIS A 121 -0.56 3.31 -10.49
CA HIS A 121 -0.68 3.66 -9.08
C HIS A 121 -1.43 2.59 -8.26
N LEU A 122 -0.82 2.07 -7.19
CA LEU A 122 -1.31 0.95 -6.37
C LEU A 122 -1.37 -0.41 -7.07
N GLU A 123 -0.70 -0.59 -8.20
CA GLU A 123 -0.48 -1.94 -8.73
C GLU A 123 0.38 -2.74 -7.74
N LEU A 124 0.01 -4.01 -7.53
CA LEU A 124 0.65 -4.89 -6.56
C LEU A 124 1.15 -6.15 -7.25
N ASP A 125 2.47 -6.27 -7.30
CA ASP A 125 3.10 -7.54 -7.59
C ASP A 125 3.15 -8.41 -6.33
N LYS A 126 2.23 -9.37 -6.23
CA LYS A 126 2.16 -10.32 -5.11
C LYS A 126 3.40 -11.22 -5.03
N ILE A 127 4.05 -11.51 -6.17
CA ILE A 127 5.18 -12.43 -6.26
C ILE A 127 6.43 -11.75 -5.73
N SER A 128 6.80 -10.58 -6.27
CA SER A 128 7.95 -9.82 -5.75
C SER A 128 7.67 -9.10 -4.43
N GLY A 129 6.39 -8.94 -4.06
CA GLY A 129 6.00 -8.15 -2.91
C GLY A 129 6.26 -6.66 -3.13
N THR A 130 5.99 -6.15 -4.33
CA THR A 130 6.24 -4.75 -4.70
C THR A 130 4.94 -4.02 -4.95
N LEU A 131 4.75 -2.87 -4.27
CA LEU A 131 3.66 -1.94 -4.52
C LEU A 131 4.19 -0.75 -5.33
N PHE A 132 3.58 -0.49 -6.47
CA PHE A 132 3.94 0.61 -7.36
C PHE A 132 3.13 1.86 -7.00
N LEU A 133 3.80 3.00 -6.85
CA LEU A 133 3.20 4.27 -6.46
C LEU A 133 3.60 5.36 -7.45
N PHE A 134 2.62 5.95 -8.11
CA PHE A 134 2.82 7.18 -8.86
C PHE A 134 3.53 8.25 -8.00
N ARG A 135 4.37 9.10 -8.59
CA ARG A 135 5.21 10.04 -7.82
C ARG A 135 4.93 11.52 -8.03
N TYR A 136 3.95 11.88 -8.87
CA TYR A 136 3.67 13.28 -9.21
C TYR A 136 2.23 13.72 -8.83
N PRO A 137 1.82 13.71 -7.55
CA PRO A 137 0.49 14.16 -7.14
C PRO A 137 0.13 15.60 -7.53
N SER A 138 1.10 16.47 -7.85
CA SER A 138 0.85 17.80 -8.42
C SER A 138 0.05 17.71 -9.72
N PHE A 139 0.31 16.69 -10.55
CA PHE A 139 -0.46 16.41 -11.75
C PHE A 139 -1.96 16.28 -11.45
N CYS A 140 -2.31 15.48 -10.44
CA CYS A 140 -3.70 15.30 -10.02
C CYS A 140 -4.30 16.62 -9.54
N ILE A 141 -3.56 17.40 -8.74
CA ILE A 141 -4.05 18.69 -8.23
C ILE A 141 -4.30 19.68 -9.36
N SER A 142 -3.33 19.85 -10.28
CA SER A 142 -3.43 20.79 -11.39
C SER A 142 -4.62 20.47 -12.31
N ASN A 143 -4.85 19.19 -12.60
CA ASN A 143 -5.98 18.78 -13.44
C ASN A 143 -7.34 19.02 -12.77
N LEU A 144 -7.44 18.75 -11.47
CA LEU A 144 -8.66 19.00 -10.69
C LEU A 144 -8.97 20.50 -10.58
N GLN A 145 -7.95 21.34 -10.36
CA GLN A 145 -8.11 22.80 -10.32
C GLN A 145 -8.50 23.39 -11.68
N ALA A 146 -7.87 22.91 -12.77
CA ALA A 146 -8.21 23.34 -14.12
C ALA A 146 -9.70 23.10 -14.43
N ARG A 147 -10.23 21.93 -14.04
CA ARG A 147 -11.65 21.59 -14.21
C ARG A 147 -12.58 22.51 -13.40
N GLU A 148 -12.25 22.83 -12.15
CA GLU A 148 -13.08 23.69 -11.29
C GLU A 148 -13.17 25.13 -11.83
N SER A 149 -12.08 25.65 -12.38
CA SER A 149 -11.98 27.03 -12.86
C SER A 149 -12.81 27.35 -14.13
N ARG A 150 -13.43 26.34 -14.77
CA ARG A 150 -14.13 26.46 -16.06
C ARG A 150 -13.32 27.12 -17.18
N GLU A 151 -11.98 27.18 -17.06
CA GLU A 151 -11.06 27.47 -18.17
C GLU A 151 -11.02 26.26 -19.14
N TRP A 152 -12.18 25.86 -19.65
CA TRP A 152 -12.42 24.65 -20.45
C TRP A 152 -11.58 24.60 -21.73
N HIS A 153 -11.13 25.75 -22.25
CA HIS A 153 -10.22 25.82 -23.39
C HIS A 153 -8.80 25.29 -23.10
N ARG A 154 -8.50 24.96 -21.83
CA ARG A 154 -7.28 24.27 -21.38
C ARG A 154 -7.60 22.94 -20.70
N MET A 155 -8.56 22.16 -21.22
CA MET A 155 -8.75 20.80 -20.73
C MET A 155 -7.41 20.07 -20.72
N SER A 156 -7.01 19.61 -19.54
CA SER A 156 -5.87 18.73 -19.41
C SER A 156 -6.04 17.55 -20.34
N SER A 157 -4.98 17.21 -21.07
CA SER A 157 -5.01 16.16 -22.11
C SER A 157 -5.53 14.81 -21.60
N ILE A 158 -5.49 14.56 -20.29
CA ILE A 158 -6.06 13.35 -19.68
C ILE A 158 -7.59 13.28 -19.85
N TYR A 159 -8.31 14.41 -19.74
CA TYR A 159 -9.76 14.43 -19.94
C TYR A 159 -10.14 14.21 -21.40
N GLY A 160 -9.26 14.59 -22.34
CA GLY A 160 -9.42 14.24 -23.76
C GLY A 160 -9.31 12.73 -24.05
N CYS A 161 -8.91 11.91 -23.07
CA CYS A 161 -8.92 10.46 -23.17
C CYS A 161 -10.21 9.83 -22.62
N ALA A 162 -11.17 10.62 -22.13
CA ALA A 162 -12.46 10.13 -21.66
C ALA A 162 -13.35 9.65 -22.82
N VAL A 163 -14.31 8.78 -22.52
CA VAL A 163 -15.40 8.42 -23.44
C VAL A 163 -16.69 9.10 -22.97
N GLU A 164 -17.50 9.57 -23.91
CA GLU A 164 -18.88 9.96 -23.61
C GLU A 164 -19.65 8.74 -23.12
N ALA A 165 -20.57 8.89 -22.16
CA ALA A 165 -21.23 7.79 -21.42
C ALA A 165 -22.00 6.74 -22.27
N PHE A 166 -21.95 6.82 -23.60
CA PHE A 166 -22.64 5.96 -24.57
C PHE A 166 -21.66 5.02 -25.30
N GLY A 167 -21.07 4.06 -24.59
CA GLY A 167 -20.20 3.05 -25.21
C GLY A 167 -20.22 1.70 -24.48
N HIS A 168 -19.99 0.62 -25.24
CA HIS A 168 -19.78 -0.73 -24.70
C HIS A 168 -18.35 -0.97 -24.16
N VAL A 169 -17.45 0.00 -24.37
CA VAL A 169 -16.05 -0.11 -23.94
C VAL A 169 -15.98 0.21 -22.44
N PRO A 170 -15.41 -0.67 -21.60
CA PRO A 170 -15.26 -0.40 -20.18
C PRO A 170 -14.13 0.62 -19.97
N TRP A 171 -14.43 1.90 -20.16
CA TRP A 171 -13.46 3.00 -20.08
C TRP A 171 -14.06 4.19 -19.33
N ALA A 172 -13.19 4.97 -18.69
CA ALA A 172 -13.59 6.12 -17.88
C ALA A 172 -14.25 7.24 -18.71
N ASN A 173 -15.31 7.82 -18.16
CA ASN A 173 -15.80 9.15 -18.57
C ASN A 173 -15.01 10.26 -17.82
N GLU A 174 -15.38 11.53 -18.02
CA GLU A 174 -14.66 12.63 -17.38
C GLU A 174 -14.84 12.68 -15.85
N GLU A 175 -16.03 12.33 -15.36
CA GLU A 175 -16.32 12.22 -13.92
C GLU A 175 -15.45 11.13 -13.29
N ASP A 176 -15.34 9.97 -13.95
CA ASP A 176 -14.52 8.85 -13.52
C ASP A 176 -13.04 9.26 -13.41
N ILE A 177 -12.51 10.01 -14.39
CA ILE A 177 -11.14 10.56 -14.32
C ILE A 177 -10.98 11.49 -13.12
N THR A 178 -11.96 12.36 -12.87
CA THR A 178 -11.93 13.30 -11.74
C THR A 178 -11.91 12.56 -10.41
N GLU A 179 -12.77 11.57 -10.25
CA GLU A 179 -12.81 10.73 -9.06
C GLU A 179 -11.52 9.93 -8.89
N LEU A 180 -10.98 9.32 -9.96
CA LEU A 180 -9.70 8.62 -9.93
C LEU A 180 -8.54 9.52 -9.44
N LEU A 181 -8.45 10.75 -9.95
CA LEU A 181 -7.41 11.70 -9.51
C LEU A 181 -7.57 12.07 -8.03
N GLN A 182 -8.81 12.21 -7.54
CA GLN A 182 -9.08 12.43 -6.11
C GLN A 182 -8.70 11.21 -5.26
N GLU A 183 -9.02 10.00 -5.74
CA GLU A 183 -8.67 8.74 -5.08
C GLU A 183 -7.16 8.54 -4.98
N ILE A 184 -6.40 8.87 -6.02
CA ILE A 184 -4.93 8.85 -6.00
C ILE A 184 -4.39 9.77 -4.90
N LEU A 185 -4.96 10.98 -4.77
CA LEU A 185 -4.56 11.87 -3.69
C LEU A 185 -4.92 11.25 -2.33
N LEU A 186 -6.14 10.71 -2.19
CA LEU A 186 -6.65 10.14 -0.94
C LEU A 186 -5.83 8.93 -0.49
N SER A 187 -5.35 8.12 -1.44
CA SER A 187 -4.50 6.98 -1.17
C SER A 187 -3.18 7.40 -0.50
N TYR A 188 -2.56 8.52 -0.90
CA TYR A 188 -1.35 9.01 -0.22
C TYR A 188 -1.62 9.40 1.23
N ARG A 189 -2.80 9.96 1.51
CA ARG A 189 -3.21 10.30 2.87
C ARG A 189 -3.43 9.06 3.72
N LEU A 190 -4.11 8.06 3.17
CA LEU A 190 -4.31 6.74 3.78
C LEU A 190 -2.96 6.04 4.06
N LEU A 191 -2.10 5.93 3.05
CA LEU A 191 -0.83 5.20 3.14
C LEU A 191 0.19 5.91 4.03
N PHE A 192 0.35 7.22 3.88
CA PHE A 192 1.41 7.99 4.52
C PHE A 192 0.90 9.05 5.48
N GLY A 193 -0.04 9.87 5.02
CA GLY A 193 -0.46 11.10 5.68
C GLY A 193 -0.97 10.94 7.10
N GLN A 194 -1.78 9.92 7.36
CA GLN A 194 -2.45 9.72 8.65
C GLN A 194 -1.51 9.15 9.74
N SER A 195 -0.62 8.23 9.37
CA SER A 195 0.26 7.53 10.32
C SER A 195 1.61 8.23 10.52
N ARG A 196 1.93 8.62 11.77
CA ARG A 196 3.25 9.20 12.11
C ARG A 196 4.41 8.30 11.69
N ARG A 197 4.25 6.99 11.81
CA ARG A 197 5.28 6.01 11.43
C ARG A 197 5.44 5.96 9.91
N SER A 198 4.36 6.01 9.15
CA SER A 198 4.41 6.07 7.69
C SER A 198 5.03 7.37 7.18
N ARG A 199 4.72 8.54 7.79
CA ARG A 199 5.40 9.81 7.46
C ARG A 199 6.91 9.75 7.70
N SER A 200 7.33 9.08 8.78
CA SER A 200 8.75 8.86 9.06
C SER A 200 9.40 7.92 8.05
N LEU A 201 8.69 6.86 7.63
CA LEU A 201 9.14 5.95 6.58
C LEU A 201 9.30 6.68 5.25
N PHE A 202 8.31 7.49 4.85
CA PHE A 202 8.32 8.24 3.59
C PHE A 202 9.60 9.08 3.41
N ARG A 203 10.03 9.78 4.47
CA ARG A 203 11.27 10.58 4.45
C ARG A 203 12.54 9.78 4.13
N ARG A 204 12.49 8.45 4.24
CA ARG A 204 13.60 7.53 3.92
C ARG A 204 13.49 6.92 2.53
N LEU A 205 12.32 6.93 1.89
CA LEU A 205 12.06 6.25 0.62
C LEU A 205 12.69 6.95 -0.60
N ARG A 206 13.07 8.23 -0.47
CA ARG A 206 13.72 9.05 -1.52
C ARG A 206 13.05 8.85 -2.91
N PRO A 207 11.78 9.27 -3.08
CA PRO A 207 10.99 9.02 -4.30
C PRO A 207 11.65 9.49 -5.60
N PHE A 208 12.50 10.51 -5.52
CA PHE A 208 13.15 11.14 -6.66
C PHE A 208 14.67 10.90 -6.72
N ALA A 209 15.18 9.81 -6.12
CA ALA A 209 16.62 9.55 -6.02
C ALA A 209 17.37 9.52 -7.37
N ARG A 210 16.67 9.23 -8.48
CA ARG A 210 17.22 9.15 -9.84
C ARG A 210 16.72 10.28 -10.75
N VAL A 211 16.09 11.30 -10.19
CA VAL A 211 15.42 12.38 -10.94
C VAL A 211 16.11 13.71 -10.58
N PRO A 212 16.39 14.59 -11.56
CA PRO A 212 16.93 15.92 -11.31
C PRO A 212 16.08 16.71 -10.32
N GLN A 213 16.69 17.55 -9.49
CA GLN A 213 16.00 18.28 -8.43
C GLN A 213 14.89 19.21 -8.95
N GLU A 214 15.01 19.70 -10.17
CA GLU A 214 14.04 20.58 -10.84
C GLU A 214 12.71 19.87 -11.14
N GLU A 215 12.77 18.56 -11.37
CA GLU A 215 11.60 17.71 -11.66
C GLU A 215 10.97 17.14 -10.38
N HIS A 216 11.48 17.49 -9.20
CA HIS A 216 10.93 16.97 -7.94
C HIS A 216 9.57 17.58 -7.64
N ASP A 217 8.55 16.72 -7.58
CA ASP A 217 7.24 17.16 -7.12
C ASP A 217 7.24 17.41 -5.60
N ARG A 218 7.23 18.70 -5.26
CA ARG A 218 7.16 19.17 -3.86
C ARG A 218 5.85 18.78 -3.19
N VAL A 219 4.76 18.64 -3.94
CA VAL A 219 3.44 18.23 -3.43
C VAL A 219 3.52 16.85 -2.81
N LEU A 220 4.29 15.91 -3.39
CA LEU A 220 4.47 14.57 -2.83
C LEU A 220 4.99 14.62 -1.39
N SER A 221 5.99 15.47 -1.14
CA SER A 221 6.55 15.64 0.19
C SER A 221 5.56 16.28 1.17
N LEU A 222 4.68 17.16 0.69
CA LEU A 222 3.64 17.79 1.50
C LEU A 222 2.52 16.79 1.85
N ILE A 223 1.98 16.08 0.87
CA ILE A 223 0.84 15.18 1.05
C ILE A 223 1.21 13.92 1.84
N CYS A 224 2.40 13.37 1.64
CA CYS A 224 2.87 12.19 2.37
C CYS A 224 3.59 12.53 3.69
N GLY A 225 4.27 13.68 3.77
CA GLY A 225 5.16 14.01 4.87
C GLY A 225 4.53 14.82 6.01
N LYS A 226 3.44 15.56 5.76
CA LYS A 226 2.80 16.42 6.77
C LYS A 226 1.56 15.76 7.38
N LYS A 227 1.32 16.04 8.68
CA LYS A 227 0.13 15.54 9.40
C LYS A 227 -1.16 16.15 8.82
N ARG A 228 -1.14 17.45 8.52
CA ARG A 228 -2.24 18.15 7.85
C ARG A 228 -1.74 18.59 6.48
N PHE A 229 -2.55 18.35 5.46
CA PHE A 229 -2.32 18.81 4.10
C PHE A 229 -3.41 19.84 3.80
N ARG A 230 -3.02 21.09 3.52
CA ARG A 230 -3.94 22.15 3.11
C ARG A 230 -3.82 22.25 1.60
N SER A 231 -4.89 21.91 0.89
CA SER A 231 -5.04 22.03 -0.56
C SER A 231 -6.40 22.65 -0.85
N SER A 232 -6.57 23.19 -2.06
CA SER A 232 -7.89 23.60 -2.55
C SER A 232 -8.84 22.40 -2.71
N ILE A 233 -8.29 21.19 -2.87
CA ILE A 233 -9.05 19.96 -3.01
C ILE A 233 -9.38 19.41 -1.61
N THR A 234 -10.67 19.32 -1.30
CA THR A 234 -11.16 18.75 -0.05
C THR A 234 -10.97 17.24 -0.07
N MET A 235 -10.28 16.72 0.94
CA MET A 235 -10.05 15.29 1.10
C MET A 235 -10.50 14.85 2.49
N THR A 236 -11.41 13.89 2.54
CA THR A 236 -11.96 13.40 3.80
C THR A 236 -11.12 12.24 4.32
N GLU A 237 -10.30 12.50 5.33
CA GLU A 237 -9.58 11.44 6.04
C GLU A 237 -10.52 10.71 6.99
N ARG A 238 -10.59 9.38 6.88
CA ARG A 238 -11.45 8.52 7.71
C ARG A 238 -10.60 7.46 8.41
N GLU A 239 -11.06 6.98 9.57
CA GLU A 239 -10.44 5.81 10.20
C GLU A 239 -10.79 4.51 9.48
N GLU A 240 -12.00 4.47 8.92
CA GLU A 240 -12.55 3.40 8.10
C GLU A 240 -12.98 3.97 6.75
N TYR A 241 -12.48 3.37 5.68
CA TYR A 241 -12.81 3.73 4.31
C TYR A 241 -13.72 2.69 3.70
N VAL A 242 -14.85 3.12 3.14
CA VAL A 242 -15.78 2.27 2.40
C VAL A 242 -15.33 2.26 0.94
N LEU A 243 -14.89 1.11 0.44
CA LEU A 243 -14.18 1.05 -0.84
C LEU A 243 -15.05 1.48 -2.03
N ALA A 244 -16.34 1.15 -2.05
CA ALA A 244 -17.24 1.52 -3.15
C ALA A 244 -17.55 3.03 -3.23
N SER A 245 -17.35 3.78 -2.14
CA SER A 245 -17.61 5.22 -2.09
C SER A 245 -16.34 6.05 -2.06
N ASP A 246 -15.33 5.64 -1.29
CA ASP A 246 -14.09 6.39 -1.11
C ASP A 246 -13.02 6.02 -2.15
N PHE A 247 -13.08 4.81 -2.74
CA PHE A 247 -12.14 4.33 -3.75
C PHE A 247 -12.80 3.52 -4.89
N PRO A 248 -13.87 4.00 -5.56
CA PRO A 248 -14.55 3.22 -6.60
C PRO A 248 -13.66 2.80 -7.78
N HIS A 249 -12.67 3.59 -8.17
CA HIS A 249 -11.79 3.29 -9.32
C HIS A 249 -10.57 2.47 -8.92
N LEU A 250 -9.99 2.76 -7.75
CA LEU A 250 -8.87 2.02 -7.17
C LEU A 250 -9.33 0.81 -6.34
N ARG A 251 -10.64 0.49 -6.35
CA ARG A 251 -11.25 -0.54 -5.51
C ARG A 251 -10.57 -1.89 -5.65
N SER A 252 -10.40 -2.36 -6.89
CA SER A 252 -9.77 -3.66 -7.18
C SER A 252 -8.36 -3.74 -6.57
N ARG A 253 -7.56 -2.69 -6.76
CA ARG A 253 -6.20 -2.56 -6.22
C ARG A 253 -6.19 -2.49 -4.70
N MET A 254 -7.10 -1.74 -4.09
CA MET A 254 -7.26 -1.67 -2.63
C MET A 254 -7.66 -3.02 -2.03
N VAL A 255 -8.56 -3.76 -2.68
CA VAL A 255 -8.94 -5.12 -2.24
C VAL A 255 -7.74 -6.07 -2.33
N ARG A 256 -7.00 -6.07 -3.45
CA ARG A 256 -5.77 -6.88 -3.61
C ARG A 256 -4.75 -6.56 -2.51
N LEU A 257 -4.52 -5.28 -2.26
CA LEU A 257 -3.59 -4.80 -1.23
C LEU A 257 -4.03 -5.17 0.19
N ASN A 258 -5.32 -5.03 0.49
CA ASN A 258 -5.88 -5.42 1.77
C ASN A 258 -5.77 -6.94 2.01
N THR A 259 -6.10 -7.75 1.00
CA THR A 259 -5.95 -9.22 1.07
C THR A 259 -4.49 -9.64 1.25
N TYR A 260 -3.56 -8.96 0.58
CA TYR A 260 -2.14 -9.16 0.83
C TYR A 260 -1.79 -8.82 2.29
N ALA A 261 -2.25 -7.68 2.81
CA ALA A 261 -1.94 -7.23 4.16
C ALA A 261 -2.61 -8.07 5.27
N THR A 262 -3.72 -8.75 5.00
CA THR A 262 -4.39 -9.66 5.94
C THR A 262 -3.81 -11.06 5.90
N SER A 263 -3.37 -11.54 4.73
CA SER A 263 -2.72 -12.86 4.60
C SER A 263 -1.33 -12.91 5.27
N LYS A 264 -0.59 -11.80 5.30
CA LYS A 264 0.71 -11.71 5.99
C LYS A 264 0.50 -11.49 7.50
N LYS A 265 0.54 -12.58 8.29
CA LYS A 265 0.57 -12.52 9.75
C LYS A 265 1.93 -12.02 10.26
N PRO A 266 2.01 -11.27 11.38
CA PRO A 266 3.28 -10.88 11.99
C PRO A 266 4.02 -12.13 12.49
N HIS A 267 5.19 -12.41 11.92
CA HIS A 267 5.96 -13.65 12.16
C HIS A 267 7.02 -13.50 13.26
N SER A 268 7.26 -12.28 13.75
CA SER A 268 8.27 -12.01 14.80
C SER A 268 7.65 -11.59 16.13
N ILE A 269 8.15 -12.13 17.24
CA ILE A 269 7.80 -11.70 18.61
C ILE A 269 7.99 -10.17 18.79
N ARG A 270 9.00 -9.59 18.12
CA ARG A 270 9.22 -8.13 18.11
C ARG A 270 8.15 -7.37 17.30
N GLN A 271 7.57 -8.01 16.28
CA GLN A 271 6.45 -7.48 15.52
C GLN A 271 5.16 -7.60 16.34
N LEU A 272 4.87 -8.72 16.99
CA LEU A 272 3.78 -8.83 17.97
C LEU A 272 3.92 -7.74 19.04
N TRP A 273 5.15 -7.53 19.56
CA TRP A 273 5.46 -6.47 20.53
C TRP A 273 5.39 -5.03 20.00
N ARG A 274 5.15 -4.82 18.70
CA ARG A 274 4.94 -3.48 18.12
C ARG A 274 3.58 -3.31 17.44
N ASP A 275 2.86 -4.40 17.25
CA ASP A 275 1.62 -4.49 16.51
C ASP A 275 0.40 -4.39 17.44
N LYS A 276 -0.23 -3.21 17.46
CA LYS A 276 -1.50 -2.96 18.17
C LYS A 276 -2.73 -3.31 17.32
N ARG A 277 -2.54 -3.91 16.14
CA ARG A 277 -3.63 -4.20 15.20
C ARG A 277 -4.52 -5.33 15.70
N ASP A 278 -3.92 -6.33 16.35
CA ASP A 278 -4.60 -7.43 17.00
C ASP A 278 -4.48 -7.27 18.52
N SER A 279 -5.43 -6.53 19.12
CA SER A 279 -5.48 -6.28 20.56
C SER A 279 -5.54 -7.59 21.36
N THR A 280 -6.10 -8.66 20.79
CA THR A 280 -6.25 -9.95 21.46
C THR A 280 -4.92 -10.69 21.53
N ALA A 281 -4.18 -10.79 20.41
CA ALA A 281 -2.85 -11.38 20.40
C ALA A 281 -1.85 -10.57 21.23
N TRP A 282 -1.98 -9.24 21.23
CA TRP A 282 -1.21 -8.34 22.10
C TRP A 282 -1.45 -8.65 23.58
N LEU A 283 -2.71 -8.67 24.01
CA LEU A 283 -3.07 -8.95 25.40
C LEU A 283 -2.63 -10.34 25.83
N ALA A 284 -2.87 -11.37 25.02
CA ALA A 284 -2.43 -12.74 25.31
C ALA A 284 -0.90 -12.82 25.50
N PHE A 285 -0.13 -12.14 24.64
CA PHE A 285 1.33 -12.08 24.79
C PHE A 285 1.74 -11.44 26.13
N TRP A 286 1.15 -10.31 26.51
CA TRP A 286 1.46 -9.64 27.78
C TRP A 286 0.98 -10.43 28.99
N SER A 287 -0.17 -11.11 28.90
CA SER A 287 -0.63 -12.01 29.96
C SER A 287 0.38 -13.13 30.18
N VAL A 288 0.84 -13.81 29.14
CA VAL A 288 1.83 -14.88 29.27
C VAL A 288 3.15 -14.35 29.84
N LEU A 289 3.60 -13.16 29.43
CA LEU A 289 4.84 -12.58 29.92
C LEU A 289 4.75 -12.22 31.41
N VAL A 290 3.64 -11.61 31.84
CA VAL A 290 3.42 -11.23 33.24
C VAL A 290 3.22 -12.49 34.10
N PHE A 291 2.28 -13.37 33.76
CA PHE A 291 2.00 -14.58 34.54
C PHE A 291 3.20 -15.53 34.55
N GLY A 292 3.89 -15.70 33.42
CA GLY A 292 5.12 -16.50 33.34
C GLY A 292 6.23 -15.95 34.23
N SER A 293 6.46 -14.63 34.22
CA SER A 293 7.46 -14.00 35.10
C SER A 293 7.11 -14.16 36.58
N MET A 294 5.83 -13.99 36.93
CA MET A 294 5.34 -14.13 38.30
C MET A 294 5.54 -15.57 38.81
N SER A 295 5.25 -16.58 37.99
CA SER A 295 5.46 -17.98 38.35
C SER A 295 6.92 -18.32 38.58
N ILE A 296 7.84 -17.77 37.78
CA ILE A 296 9.29 -17.98 37.97
C ILE A 296 9.74 -17.36 39.30
N VAL A 297 9.33 -16.13 39.60
CA VAL A 297 9.68 -15.45 40.85
C VAL A 297 9.13 -16.21 42.06
N LEU A 298 7.87 -16.64 42.01
CA LEU A 298 7.27 -17.44 43.07
C LEU A 298 7.99 -18.78 43.25
N GLY A 299 8.39 -19.44 42.17
CA GLY A 299 9.18 -20.67 42.22
C GLY A 299 10.57 -20.48 42.87
N VAL A 300 11.25 -19.37 42.56
CA VAL A 300 12.52 -19.03 43.22
C VAL A 300 12.32 -18.77 44.72
N ILE A 301 11.26 -18.06 45.11
CA ILE A 301 10.96 -17.82 46.53
C ILE A 301 10.67 -19.16 47.24
N GLN A 302 9.84 -20.02 46.64
CA GLN A 302 9.50 -21.33 47.21
C GLN A 302 10.73 -22.21 47.40
N THR A 303 11.62 -22.26 46.41
CA THR A 303 12.86 -23.06 46.51
C THR A 303 13.79 -22.53 47.61
N VAL A 304 13.94 -21.21 47.75
CA VAL A 304 14.73 -20.61 48.85
C VAL A 304 14.14 -20.95 50.22
N LEU A 305 12.81 -20.85 50.37
CA LEU A 305 12.13 -21.20 51.63
C LEU A 305 12.30 -22.68 51.98
N GLN A 306 12.20 -23.58 51.00
CA GLN A 306 12.42 -25.02 51.20
C GLN A 306 13.86 -25.32 51.64
N ILE A 307 14.85 -24.67 51.04
CA ILE A 307 16.26 -24.82 51.44
C ILE A 307 16.47 -24.33 52.88
N MET A 308 15.91 -23.17 53.26
CA MET A 308 16.01 -22.69 54.63
C MET A 308 15.37 -23.65 55.64
N GLN A 309 14.18 -24.16 55.35
CA GLN A 309 13.51 -25.15 56.21
C GLN A 309 14.32 -26.44 56.35
N TYR A 310 14.92 -26.93 55.26
CA TYR A 310 15.79 -28.10 55.27
C TYR A 310 17.05 -27.91 56.12
N VAL A 311 17.69 -26.73 56.08
CA VAL A 311 18.86 -26.45 56.91
C VAL A 311 18.49 -26.37 58.40
N LEU A 312 17.36 -25.74 58.72
CA LEU A 312 16.88 -25.64 60.10
C LEU A 312 16.56 -27.02 60.70
N THR A 313 15.93 -27.92 59.94
CA THR A 313 15.63 -29.28 60.42
C THR A 313 16.91 -30.11 60.62
N LEU A 314 17.91 -29.97 59.76
CA LEU A 314 19.22 -30.61 59.97
C LEU A 314 19.92 -30.10 61.23
N GLN A 315 19.86 -28.79 61.51
CA GLN A 315 20.43 -28.23 62.74
C GLN A 315 19.73 -28.78 63.99
N GLN A 316 18.40 -28.90 63.97
CA GLN A 316 17.61 -29.49 65.05
C GLN A 316 17.91 -30.98 65.26
N ALA A 317 18.07 -31.75 64.18
CA ALA A 317 18.43 -33.17 64.26
C ALA A 317 19.81 -33.35 64.89
N LYS A 318 20.79 -32.51 64.52
CA LYS A 318 22.14 -32.53 65.10
C LYS A 318 22.12 -32.19 66.59
N THR A 319 21.43 -31.12 66.99
CA THR A 319 21.29 -30.75 68.42
C THR A 319 20.56 -31.80 69.25
N SER A 320 19.61 -32.53 68.66
CA SER A 320 18.91 -33.62 69.33
C SER A 320 19.82 -34.85 69.51
N SER A 321 20.65 -35.18 68.51
CA SER A 321 21.64 -36.25 68.59
C SER A 321 22.71 -35.96 69.65
N ASP A 322 23.20 -34.72 69.72
CA ASP A 322 24.19 -34.30 70.72
C ASP A 322 23.62 -34.37 72.15
N ARG A 323 22.33 -34.02 72.35
CA ARG A 323 21.66 -34.18 73.65
C ARG A 323 21.46 -35.64 74.06
N MET A 324 21.26 -36.55 73.11
CA MET A 324 21.06 -37.97 73.42
C MET A 324 22.40 -38.64 73.79
N SER A 325 23.48 -38.31 73.08
CA SER A 325 24.83 -38.79 73.43
C SER A 325 25.33 -38.29 74.79
N SER A 326 24.88 -37.13 75.24
CA SER A 326 25.22 -36.61 76.57
C SER A 326 24.42 -37.25 77.72
N ARG A 327 23.36 -38.02 77.40
CA ARG A 327 22.47 -38.65 78.39
C ARG A 327 22.84 -40.12 78.69
N ASP A 328 23.53 -40.79 77.77
CA ASP A 328 24.03 -42.16 77.95
C ASP A 328 25.48 -42.22 78.49
N GLY A 329 26.08 -41.07 78.81
CA GLY A 329 27.47 -40.93 79.26
C GLY A 329 27.68 -40.75 80.78
N THR A 330 26.63 -40.95 81.59
CA THR A 330 26.66 -40.96 83.07
C THR A 330 25.95 -42.21 83.56
#